data_AF-A0A6G2Q332-F1
#
_entry.id   AF-A0A6G2Q332-F1
#
_cell.length_a   1.000
_cell.length_b   1.000
_cell.length_c   1.000
_cell.angle_alpha   90.00
_cell.angle_beta   90.00
_cell.angle_gamma   90.00
#
_symmetry.space_group_name_H-M   'P 1'
#
loop_
_entity.id
_entity.type
_entity.pdbx_description
1 polymer ?
#
loop_
_entity_poly.entity_id
_entity_poly.type
_entity_poly.pdbx_seq_one_letter_code
_entity_poly.pdbx_strand_id
1 'polypeptide(L)'
;MTRQSTVESGQGPSAADRDEVRVPPIRPGAYDPSDYAEAVMRGAEEAGVSPLLVMTVLHNEAYKPHHPLLERLWQWWKPEASFGVANMHRATFERVRRAHDLPGRWQDLRDDPGFAIQAAALHLKDLDRGLPRRHVRRYSRDELLALGYNAGERNMRAFARGVPPGPMARSYLRRFRAYRSRAAEALARADRGDSRDTADE
;
A
#
# COMPACT_ATOMS: atom_id res chain seq x y z
N MET A 1 -52.20 17.26 -33.08
CA MET A 1 -50.98 16.80 -33.78
C MET A 1 -49.78 17.33 -33.02
N THR A 2 -49.15 16.50 -32.21
CA THR A 2 -48.03 16.86 -31.32
C THR A 2 -46.73 16.46 -32.02
N ARG A 3 -45.79 17.38 -32.22
CA ARG A 3 -44.41 17.05 -32.64
C ARG A 3 -43.43 17.58 -31.60
N GLN A 4 -42.65 16.63 -31.10
CA GLN A 4 -41.66 16.75 -30.04
C GLN A 4 -40.44 17.53 -30.52
N SER A 5 -39.91 18.39 -29.65
CA SER A 5 -38.58 18.98 -29.75
C SER A 5 -37.55 17.98 -29.23
N THR A 6 -36.62 17.57 -30.09
CA THR A 6 -35.43 16.80 -29.73
C THR A 6 -34.39 17.76 -29.15
N VAL A 7 -33.92 17.46 -27.93
CA VAL A 7 -32.81 18.14 -27.28
C VAL A 7 -31.56 17.32 -27.57
N GLU A 8 -30.64 17.86 -28.38
CA GLU A 8 -29.30 17.30 -28.56
C GLU A 8 -28.55 17.41 -27.23
N SER A 9 -28.21 16.25 -26.66
CA SER A 9 -27.36 16.17 -25.48
C SER A 9 -25.92 16.32 -25.92
N GLY A 10 -25.30 17.43 -25.51
CA GLY A 10 -23.89 17.71 -25.70
C GLY A 10 -23.03 16.56 -25.16
N GLN A 11 -22.15 16.09 -26.02
CA GLN A 11 -21.13 15.09 -25.74
C GLN A 11 -20.11 15.69 -24.77
N GLY A 12 -20.23 15.34 -23.49
CA GLY A 12 -19.17 15.58 -22.51
C GLY A 12 -17.96 14.67 -22.81
N PRO A 13 -16.73 15.11 -22.53
CA PRO A 13 -15.53 14.33 -22.80
C PRO A 13 -15.56 13.02 -22.00
N SER A 14 -15.45 11.90 -22.72
CA SER A 14 -15.38 10.54 -22.18
C SER A 14 -14.15 10.38 -21.29
N ALA A 15 -14.33 9.81 -20.10
CA ALA A 15 -13.31 9.56 -19.08
C ALA A 15 -12.33 8.43 -19.44
N ALA A 16 -12.07 8.20 -20.73
CA ALA A 16 -11.37 7.02 -21.24
C ALA A 16 -9.87 7.25 -21.55
N ASP A 17 -9.27 8.34 -21.06
CA ASP A 17 -7.87 8.70 -21.36
C ASP A 17 -7.03 8.94 -20.10
N ARG A 18 -7.35 8.23 -19.02
CA ARG A 18 -6.40 8.07 -17.91
C ARG A 18 -5.59 6.82 -18.19
N ASP A 19 -4.32 7.02 -18.55
CA ASP A 19 -3.26 6.02 -18.60
C ASP A 19 -3.43 5.02 -17.43
N GLU A 20 -4.08 3.89 -17.71
CA GLU A 20 -4.52 2.94 -16.69
C GLU A 20 -3.39 1.92 -16.54
N VAL A 21 -2.46 2.22 -15.63
CA VAL A 21 -1.39 1.30 -15.23
C VAL A 21 -2.02 -0.08 -14.97
N ARG A 22 -1.62 -1.08 -15.75
CA ARG A 22 -2.18 -2.42 -15.67
C ARG A 22 -1.65 -3.11 -14.42
N VAL A 23 -2.44 -3.10 -13.35
CA VAL A 23 -2.07 -3.77 -12.10
C VAL A 23 -2.37 -5.26 -12.19
N PRO A 24 -1.39 -6.16 -11.95
CA PRO A 24 -1.64 -7.60 -12.00
C PRO A 24 -2.58 -8.03 -10.87
N PRO A 25 -3.50 -9.00 -11.09
CA PRO A 25 -4.35 -9.51 -10.02
C PRO A 25 -3.54 -10.37 -9.03
N ILE A 26 -3.99 -10.44 -7.77
CA ILE A 26 -3.35 -11.30 -6.76
C ILE A 26 -3.60 -12.77 -7.11
N ARG A 27 -2.53 -13.52 -7.40
CA ARG A 27 -2.58 -14.98 -7.62
C ARG A 27 -2.08 -15.72 -6.37
N PRO A 28 -2.87 -16.64 -5.78
CA PRO A 28 -2.42 -17.47 -4.65
C PRO A 28 -1.14 -18.24 -5.02
N GLY A 29 -0.07 -18.09 -4.25
CA GLY A 29 1.22 -18.77 -4.47
C GLY A 29 2.22 -18.05 -5.39
N ALA A 30 1.83 -16.93 -6.02
CA ALA A 30 2.69 -16.16 -6.94
C ALA A 30 2.71 -14.65 -6.64
N TYR A 31 2.54 -14.26 -5.39
CA TYR A 31 2.60 -12.85 -4.98
C TYR A 31 4.06 -12.40 -4.80
N ASP A 32 4.63 -11.70 -5.79
CA ASP A 32 5.87 -10.93 -5.65
C ASP A 32 5.53 -9.42 -5.61
N PRO A 33 5.81 -8.70 -4.51
CA PRO A 33 5.62 -7.25 -4.43
C PRO A 33 6.28 -6.47 -5.57
N SER A 34 7.34 -7.03 -6.15
CA SER A 34 8.05 -6.44 -7.29
C SER A 34 7.15 -6.21 -8.51
N ASP A 35 6.11 -7.03 -8.68
CA ASP A 35 5.18 -6.97 -9.82
C ASP A 35 4.25 -5.74 -9.75
N TYR A 36 4.23 -5.04 -8.62
CA TYR A 36 3.38 -3.87 -8.39
C TYR A 36 4.16 -2.54 -8.42
N ALA A 37 5.40 -2.55 -8.92
CA ALA A 37 6.28 -1.38 -8.88
C ALA A 37 5.68 -0.13 -9.55
N GLU A 38 5.04 -0.27 -10.71
CA GLU A 38 4.38 0.86 -11.40
C GLU A 38 3.22 1.44 -10.58
N ALA A 39 2.36 0.57 -10.04
CA ALA A 39 1.27 0.98 -9.15
C ALA A 39 1.78 1.67 -7.88
N VAL A 40 2.92 1.20 -7.34
CA VAL A 40 3.60 1.84 -6.21
C VAL A 40 4.11 3.23 -6.57
N MET A 41 4.76 3.40 -7.73
CA MET A 41 5.25 4.72 -8.16
C MET A 41 4.09 5.71 -8.25
N ARG A 42 3.01 5.34 -8.97
CA ARG A 42 1.82 6.17 -9.11
C ARG A 42 1.15 6.48 -7.77
N GLY A 43 0.85 5.46 -6.97
CA GLY A 43 0.17 5.66 -5.68
C GLY A 43 1.00 6.48 -4.70
N ALA A 44 2.33 6.33 -4.70
CA ALA A 44 3.22 7.12 -3.87
C ALA A 44 3.30 8.58 -4.33
N GLU A 45 3.34 8.83 -5.64
CA GLU A 45 3.29 10.16 -6.23
C GLU A 45 1.98 10.88 -5.86
N GLU A 46 0.83 10.25 -6.11
CA GLU A 46 -0.49 10.79 -5.76
C GLU A 46 -0.61 11.12 -4.26
N ALA A 47 -0.02 10.28 -3.40
CA ALA A 47 -0.02 10.51 -1.96
C ALA A 47 1.04 11.54 -1.51
N GLY A 48 2.08 11.80 -2.31
CA GLY A 48 3.22 12.63 -1.93
C GLY A 48 4.15 11.97 -0.92
N VAL A 49 4.35 10.65 -1.01
CA VAL A 49 5.26 9.86 -0.18
C VAL A 49 6.34 9.19 -1.02
N SER A 50 7.39 8.67 -0.39
CA SER A 50 8.47 7.99 -1.13
C SER A 50 7.98 6.65 -1.72
N PRO A 51 8.13 6.40 -3.04
CA PRO A 51 7.84 5.09 -3.63
C PRO A 51 8.69 3.97 -3.00
N LEU A 52 9.94 4.28 -2.64
CA LEU A 52 10.83 3.33 -1.96
C LEU A 52 10.29 2.89 -0.60
N LEU A 53 9.71 3.82 0.17
CA LEU A 53 9.06 3.50 1.43
C LEU A 53 7.88 2.55 1.21
N VAL A 54 6.99 2.87 0.27
CA VAL A 54 5.80 2.06 -0.03
C VAL A 54 6.21 0.66 -0.48
N MET A 55 7.13 0.55 -1.45
CA MET A 55 7.59 -0.75 -1.95
C MET A 55 8.27 -1.59 -0.87
N THR A 56 9.06 -0.96 0.01
CA THR A 56 9.71 -1.67 1.12
C THR A 56 8.68 -2.17 2.15
N VAL A 57 7.60 -1.41 2.40
CA VAL A 57 6.48 -1.86 3.26
C VAL A 57 5.81 -3.09 2.63
N LEU A 58 5.48 -3.06 1.34
CA LEU A 58 4.87 -4.21 0.65
C LEU A 58 5.74 -5.47 0.76
N HIS A 59 7.05 -5.37 0.53
CA HIS A 59 7.98 -6.50 0.73
C HIS A 59 7.98 -7.03 2.16
N ASN A 60 7.88 -6.16 3.16
CA ASN A 60 7.87 -6.58 4.56
C ASN A 60 6.55 -7.25 4.97
N GLU A 61 5.43 -6.84 4.37
CA GLU A 61 4.10 -7.44 4.58
C GLU A 61 3.96 -8.79 3.85
N ALA A 62 4.57 -8.94 2.67
CA ALA A 62 4.60 -10.18 1.89
C ALA A 62 5.29 -11.35 2.60
N TYR A 63 6.21 -11.06 3.53
CA TYR A 63 7.00 -12.08 4.24
C TYR A 63 6.19 -12.92 5.25
N LYS A 64 4.88 -12.69 5.43
CA LYS A 64 4.08 -13.57 6.29
C LYS A 64 3.97 -14.96 5.65
N PRO A 65 4.53 -16.03 6.27
CA PRO A 65 4.48 -17.36 5.67
C PRO A 65 3.02 -17.81 5.61
N HIS A 66 2.54 -18.05 4.39
CA HIS A 66 1.28 -18.75 4.13
C HIS A 66 1.44 -20.22 4.56
N HIS A 67 1.37 -20.49 5.86
CA HIS A 67 1.33 -21.84 6.38
C HIS A 67 -0.14 -22.31 6.42
N PRO A 68 -0.55 -23.34 5.67
CA PRO A 68 -1.96 -23.68 5.43
C PRO A 68 -2.76 -24.04 6.69
N LEU A 69 -2.10 -24.56 7.73
CA LEU A 69 -2.73 -24.84 9.04
C LEU A 69 -2.97 -23.57 9.88
N LEU A 70 -2.20 -22.50 9.68
CA LEU A 70 -2.39 -21.22 10.37
C LEU A 70 -3.50 -20.40 9.71
N GLU A 71 -3.65 -20.46 8.38
CA GLU A 71 -4.72 -19.76 7.64
C GLU A 71 -6.13 -20.19 8.07
N ARG A 72 -6.36 -21.49 8.28
CA ARG A 72 -7.66 -22.01 8.71
C ARG A 72 -8.01 -21.59 10.14
N LEU A 73 -7.01 -21.50 11.02
CA LEU A 73 -7.17 -21.01 12.38
C LEU A 73 -7.27 -19.47 12.45
N TRP A 74 -6.64 -18.77 11.49
CA TRP A 74 -6.70 -17.31 11.36
C TRP A 74 -8.04 -16.80 10.82
N GLN A 75 -8.59 -17.45 9.78
CA GLN A 75 -9.88 -17.09 9.20
C GLN A 75 -11.05 -17.31 10.16
N TRP A 76 -10.95 -18.32 11.02
CA TRP A 76 -11.96 -18.62 12.04
C TRP A 76 -11.94 -17.65 13.24
N TRP A 77 -10.84 -16.91 13.46
CA TRP A 77 -10.66 -16.09 14.67
C TRP A 77 -10.64 -14.56 14.45
N LYS A 78 -10.61 -14.03 13.22
CA LYS A 78 -10.45 -12.57 12.97
C LYS A 78 -11.45 -11.97 11.94
N PRO A 79 -12.62 -11.48 12.39
CA PRO A 79 -13.57 -10.71 11.57
C PRO A 79 -13.04 -9.36 11.03
N GLU A 80 -11.85 -8.93 11.46
CA GLU A 80 -11.17 -7.68 11.10
C GLU A 80 -9.81 -7.91 10.38
N ALA A 81 -9.61 -9.11 9.82
CA ALA A 81 -8.34 -9.56 9.24
C ALA A 81 -7.87 -8.67 8.09
N SER A 82 -6.64 -8.14 8.18
CA SER A 82 -5.99 -7.34 7.15
C SER A 82 -6.11 -7.91 5.73
N PHE A 83 -6.38 -7.05 4.73
CA PHE A 83 -6.51 -7.45 3.33
C PHE A 83 -5.52 -6.72 2.41
N GLY A 84 -5.36 -7.29 1.22
CA GLY A 84 -4.61 -6.73 0.10
C GLY A 84 -3.10 -6.89 0.21
N VAL A 85 -2.41 -6.50 -0.86
CA VAL A 85 -0.94 -6.53 -0.98
C VAL A 85 -0.23 -5.74 0.12
N ALA A 86 -0.91 -4.77 0.72
CA ALA A 86 -0.39 -3.96 1.82
C ALA A 86 -0.84 -4.43 3.22
N ASN A 87 -1.63 -5.51 3.31
CA ASN A 87 -2.07 -6.12 4.58
C ASN A 87 -2.67 -5.09 5.57
N MET A 88 -3.62 -4.28 5.07
CA MET A 88 -4.23 -3.18 5.84
C MET A 88 -5.48 -3.62 6.64
N HIS A 89 -5.50 -3.29 7.93
CA HIS A 89 -6.64 -3.54 8.82
C HIS A 89 -7.85 -2.65 8.53
N ARG A 90 -9.07 -3.17 8.74
CA ARG A 90 -10.34 -2.45 8.51
C ARG A 90 -10.42 -1.10 9.18
N ALA A 91 -10.08 -1.03 10.47
CA ALA A 91 -10.14 0.21 11.21
C ALA A 91 -9.19 1.27 10.64
N THR A 92 -8.02 0.87 10.14
CA THR A 92 -7.06 1.76 9.48
C THR A 92 -7.59 2.21 8.14
N PHE A 93 -8.08 1.28 7.32
CA PHE A 93 -8.68 1.61 6.03
C PHE A 93 -9.84 2.59 6.17
N GLU A 94 -10.78 2.35 7.09
CA GLU A 94 -11.93 3.24 7.28
C GLU A 94 -11.51 4.66 7.72
N ARG A 95 -10.41 4.81 8.46
CA ARG A 95 -9.86 6.14 8.78
C ARG A 95 -9.31 6.81 7.53
N VAL A 96 -8.50 6.11 6.74
CA VAL A 96 -7.94 6.62 5.47
C VAL A 96 -9.06 6.97 4.50
N ARG A 97 -10.03 6.07 4.32
CA ARG A 97 -11.19 6.26 3.45
C ARG A 97 -11.95 7.54 3.79
N ARG A 98 -12.21 7.80 5.06
CA ARG A 98 -12.90 9.02 5.52
C ARG A 98 -12.02 10.28 5.40
N ALA A 99 -10.71 10.15 5.59
CA ALA A 99 -9.80 11.30 5.56
C ALA A 99 -9.48 11.78 4.14
N HIS A 100 -9.60 10.89 3.14
CA HIS A 100 -9.26 11.17 1.74
C HIS A 100 -10.42 10.89 0.77
N ASP A 101 -11.63 10.74 1.28
CA ASP A 101 -12.86 10.47 0.51
C ASP A 101 -12.71 9.35 -0.54
N LEU A 102 -12.02 8.26 -0.16
CA LEU A 102 -11.76 7.17 -1.10
C LEU A 102 -13.07 6.46 -1.50
N PRO A 103 -13.29 6.23 -2.80
CA PRO A 103 -14.38 5.36 -3.25
C PRO A 103 -14.03 3.90 -2.90
N GLY A 104 -15.03 3.09 -2.60
CA GLY A 104 -14.84 1.66 -2.32
C GLY A 104 -14.94 1.28 -0.83
N ARG A 105 -14.87 -0.02 -0.60
CA ARG A 105 -15.07 -0.69 0.69
C ARG A 105 -13.81 -1.43 1.08
N TRP A 106 -13.72 -1.76 2.36
CA TRP A 106 -12.56 -2.46 2.89
C TRP A 106 -12.32 -3.82 2.22
N GLN A 107 -13.37 -4.52 1.79
CA GLN A 107 -13.26 -5.78 1.08
C GLN A 107 -12.58 -5.63 -0.29
N ASP A 108 -12.73 -4.47 -0.93
CA ASP A 108 -12.23 -4.22 -2.28
C ASP A 108 -10.68 -4.21 -2.30
N LEU A 109 -10.03 -3.96 -1.15
CA LEU A 109 -8.57 -4.08 -1.00
C LEU A 109 -8.03 -5.48 -1.33
N ARG A 110 -8.87 -6.52 -1.21
CA ARG A 110 -8.48 -7.89 -1.52
C ARG A 110 -8.35 -8.10 -3.03
N ASP A 111 -9.27 -7.50 -3.79
CA ASP A 111 -9.46 -7.82 -5.20
C ASP A 111 -8.85 -6.73 -6.12
N ASP A 112 -8.56 -5.55 -5.57
CA ASP A 112 -7.90 -4.45 -6.26
C ASP A 112 -6.56 -4.08 -5.58
N PRO A 113 -5.43 -4.60 -6.08
CA PRO A 113 -4.11 -4.28 -5.55
C PRO A 113 -3.70 -2.83 -5.74
N GLY A 114 -4.16 -2.18 -6.81
CA GLY A 114 -3.88 -0.77 -7.08
C GLY A 114 -4.53 0.10 -6.01
N PHE A 115 -5.80 -0.17 -5.71
CA PHE A 115 -6.52 0.47 -4.62
C PHE A 115 -5.88 0.19 -3.25
N ALA A 116 -5.43 -1.04 -3.01
CA ALA A 116 -4.73 -1.38 -1.78
C ALA A 116 -3.41 -0.61 -1.61
N ILE A 117 -2.65 -0.41 -2.69
CA ILE A 117 -1.41 0.38 -2.70
C ILE A 117 -1.71 1.86 -2.48
N GLN A 118 -2.72 2.41 -3.15
CA GLN A 118 -3.15 3.79 -2.97
C GLN A 118 -3.56 4.06 -1.52
N ALA A 119 -4.38 3.19 -0.94
CA ALA A 119 -4.78 3.29 0.46
C ALA A 119 -3.57 3.22 1.40
N ALA A 120 -2.60 2.34 1.14
CA ALA A 120 -1.37 2.23 1.93
C ALA A 120 -0.49 3.49 1.85
N ALA A 121 -0.34 4.06 0.65
CA ALA A 121 0.41 5.30 0.45
C ALA A 121 -0.24 6.48 1.19
N LEU A 122 -1.57 6.59 1.14
CA LEU A 122 -2.33 7.60 1.90
C LEU A 122 -2.23 7.37 3.41
N HIS A 123 -2.21 6.12 3.88
CA HIS A 123 -1.96 5.84 5.28
C HIS A 123 -0.58 6.33 5.74
N LEU A 124 0.45 6.09 4.93
CA LEU A 124 1.81 6.59 5.21
C LEU A 124 1.88 8.11 5.20
N LYS A 125 1.14 8.78 4.31
CA LYS A 125 0.98 10.24 4.30
C LYS A 125 0.38 10.75 5.61
N ASP A 126 -0.64 10.08 6.14
CA ASP A 126 -1.26 10.46 7.40
C ASP A 126 -0.34 10.24 8.60
N LEU A 127 0.42 9.15 8.61
CA LEU A 127 1.47 8.92 9.60
C LEU A 127 2.54 10.02 9.54
N ASP A 128 2.93 10.44 8.34
CA ASP A 128 3.94 11.48 8.15
C ASP A 128 3.51 12.84 8.70
N ARG A 129 2.23 13.19 8.51
CA ARG A 129 1.61 14.38 9.12
C ARG A 129 1.67 14.33 10.65
N GLY A 130 1.54 13.14 11.24
CA GLY A 130 1.61 12.92 12.68
C GLY A 130 3.01 12.85 13.27
N LEU A 131 4.06 12.83 12.43
CA LEU A 131 5.43 12.65 12.88
C LEU A 131 6.10 13.98 13.27
N PRO A 132 6.75 14.08 14.45
CA PRO A 132 7.51 15.26 14.83
C PRO A 132 8.58 15.63 13.79
N ARG A 133 8.74 16.92 13.51
CA ARG A 133 9.81 17.43 12.61
C ARG A 133 11.21 17.05 13.10
N ARG A 134 11.40 17.02 14.42
CA ARG A 134 12.63 16.54 15.08
C ARG A 134 12.33 15.26 15.82
N HIS A 135 13.09 14.22 15.52
CA HIS A 135 13.05 12.94 16.21
C HIS A 135 14.48 12.51 16.56
N VAL A 136 14.61 11.48 17.39
CA VAL A 136 15.91 10.90 17.72
C VAL A 136 16.65 10.45 16.45
N ARG A 137 17.97 10.67 16.39
CA ARG A 137 18.80 10.37 15.20
C ARG A 137 18.96 8.88 14.92
N ARG A 138 18.48 8.01 15.80
CA ARG A 138 18.58 6.55 15.68
C ARG A 138 17.78 5.98 14.51
N TYR A 139 16.69 6.65 14.14
CA TYR A 139 15.79 6.20 13.09
C TYR A 139 15.68 7.26 12.01
N SER A 140 15.64 6.84 10.75
CA SER A 140 15.23 7.72 9.66
C SER A 140 13.73 7.98 9.72
N ARG A 141 13.27 8.98 8.96
CA ARG A 141 11.84 9.28 8.81
C ARG A 141 11.08 8.07 8.25
N ASP A 142 11.57 7.47 7.16
CA ASP A 142 11.01 6.25 6.57
C ASP A 142 10.90 5.10 7.57
N GLU A 143 11.90 4.90 8.41
CA GLU A 143 11.89 3.83 9.42
C GLU A 143 10.82 4.08 10.49
N LEU A 144 10.62 5.33 10.90
CA LEU A 144 9.54 5.71 11.82
C LEU A 144 8.17 5.50 11.17
N LEU A 145 7.99 5.86 9.90
CA LEU A 145 6.76 5.62 9.15
C LEU A 145 6.47 4.12 9.02
N ALA A 146 7.47 3.32 8.70
CA ALA A 146 7.36 1.86 8.62
C ALA A 146 6.97 1.26 9.99
N LEU A 147 7.55 1.75 11.09
CA LEU A 147 7.16 1.36 12.44
C LEU A 147 5.73 1.83 12.78
N GLY A 148 5.30 2.99 12.28
CA GLY A 148 3.93 3.47 12.42
C GLY A 148 2.92 2.63 11.65
N TYR A 149 3.29 2.15 10.48
CA TYR A 149 2.49 1.21 9.70
C TYR A 149 2.30 -0.11 10.47
N ASN A 150 3.37 -0.64 11.06
CA ASN A 150 3.35 -1.90 11.80
C ASN A 150 2.69 -1.81 13.18
N ALA A 151 2.98 -0.75 13.93
CA ALA A 151 2.65 -0.65 15.36
C ALA A 151 1.67 0.49 15.69
N GLY A 152 1.23 1.25 14.70
CA GLY A 152 0.33 2.39 14.85
C GLY A 152 1.02 3.71 15.19
N GLU A 153 0.32 4.80 14.92
CA GLU A 153 0.83 6.18 15.04
C GLU A 153 1.31 6.53 16.46
N ARG A 154 0.57 6.11 17.50
CA ARG A 154 0.95 6.39 18.90
C ARG A 154 2.34 5.83 19.23
N ASN A 155 2.61 4.59 18.79
CA ASN A 155 3.90 3.93 19.00
C ASN A 155 5.00 4.58 18.15
N MET A 156 4.72 4.90 16.89
CA MET A 156 5.63 5.69 16.06
C MET A 156 6.06 6.99 16.74
N ARG A 157 5.12 7.76 17.29
CA ARG A 157 5.43 9.00 18.03
C ARG A 157 6.25 8.73 19.28
N ALA A 158 6.03 7.62 19.97
CA ALA A 158 6.85 7.21 21.12
C ALA A 158 8.29 6.86 20.69
N PHE A 159 8.46 6.11 19.59
CA PHE A 159 9.77 5.75 19.04
C PHE A 159 10.53 6.99 18.54
N ALA A 160 9.82 7.94 17.91
CA ALA A 160 10.38 9.22 17.48
C ALA A 160 10.96 10.03 18.65
N ARG A 161 10.42 9.84 19.88
CA ARG A 161 10.91 10.45 21.12
C ARG A 161 11.96 9.61 21.87
N GLY A 162 12.34 8.46 21.32
CA GLY A 162 13.41 7.62 21.87
C GLY A 162 12.96 6.41 22.68
N VAL A 163 11.66 6.13 22.79
CA VAL A 163 11.18 4.88 23.38
C VAL A 163 11.69 3.71 22.53
N PRO A 164 12.36 2.70 23.10
CA PRO A 164 12.88 1.59 22.32
C PRO A 164 11.74 0.69 21.82
N PRO A 165 11.76 0.26 20.54
CA PRO A 165 10.78 -0.69 20.02
C PRO A 165 10.93 -2.06 20.70
N GLY A 166 9.81 -2.74 20.93
CA GLY A 166 9.80 -4.12 21.42
C GLY A 166 10.35 -5.14 20.39
N PRO A 167 10.51 -6.42 20.76
CA PRO A 167 11.11 -7.45 19.90
C PRO A 167 10.46 -7.56 18.51
N MET A 168 9.13 -7.51 18.45
CA MET A 168 8.38 -7.60 17.19
C MET A 168 8.67 -6.42 16.25
N ALA A 169 8.56 -5.19 16.77
CA ALA A 169 8.84 -3.97 16.03
C ALA A 169 10.32 -3.88 15.59
N ARG A 170 11.26 -4.38 16.40
CA ARG A 170 12.68 -4.51 16.01
C ARG A 170 12.87 -5.51 14.86
N SER A 171 12.20 -6.66 14.93
CA SER A 171 12.25 -7.67 13.87
C SER A 171 11.68 -7.12 12.56
N TYR A 172 10.55 -6.40 12.64
CA TYR A 172 9.96 -5.71 11.51
C TYR A 172 10.92 -4.69 10.90
N LEU A 173 11.56 -3.84 11.71
CA LEU A 173 12.53 -2.85 11.24
C LEU A 173 13.76 -3.49 10.60
N ARG A 174 14.27 -4.60 11.16
CA ARG A 174 15.39 -5.33 10.58
C ARG A 174 15.07 -5.85 9.18
N ARG A 175 13.87 -6.42 8.99
CA ARG A 175 13.41 -6.87 7.67
C ARG A 175 13.20 -5.70 6.72
N PHE A 176 12.58 -4.61 7.19
CA PHE A 176 12.42 -3.39 6.40
C PHE A 176 13.76 -2.90 5.83
N ARG A 177 14.81 -2.86 6.67
CA ARG A 177 16.17 -2.52 6.22
C ARG A 177 16.71 -3.50 5.18
N ALA A 178 16.49 -4.80 5.38
CA ALA A 178 16.95 -5.84 4.45
C ALA A 178 16.24 -5.79 3.08
N TYR A 179 14.95 -5.43 3.05
CA TYR A 179 14.18 -5.35 1.81
C TYR A 179 14.37 -4.05 1.03
N ARG A 180 15.02 -3.04 1.62
CA ARG A 180 15.18 -1.73 0.98
C ARG A 180 15.94 -1.81 -0.36
N SER A 181 16.98 -2.66 -0.46
CA SER A 181 17.71 -2.85 -1.72
C SER A 181 16.83 -3.52 -2.79
N ARG A 182 16.12 -4.59 -2.43
CA ARG A 182 15.19 -5.28 -3.34
C ARG A 182 14.06 -4.37 -3.83
N ALA A 183 13.52 -3.54 -2.93
CA ALA A 183 12.53 -2.53 -3.28
C ALA A 183 13.09 -1.49 -4.27
N ALA A 184 14.31 -1.01 -4.05
CA ALA A 184 14.97 -0.09 -4.96
C ALA A 184 15.23 -0.71 -6.34
N GLU A 185 15.67 -1.98 -6.39
CA GLU A 185 15.85 -2.70 -7.66
C GLU A 185 14.54 -2.85 -8.43
N ALA A 186 13.44 -3.19 -7.75
CA ALA A 186 12.14 -3.35 -8.39
C ALA A 186 11.64 -2.02 -8.99
N LEU A 187 11.75 -0.93 -8.24
CA LEU A 187 11.40 0.41 -8.73
C LEU A 187 12.29 0.83 -9.91
N ALA A 188 13.60 0.58 -9.84
CA ALA A 188 14.50 0.92 -10.93
C ALA A 188 14.24 0.11 -12.21
N ARG A 189 13.76 -1.14 -12.11
CA ARG A 189 13.34 -1.93 -13.28
C ARG A 189 12.09 -1.36 -13.92
N ALA A 190 11.08 -1.02 -13.12
CA ALA A 190 9.84 -0.41 -13.62
C ALA A 190 10.08 0.95 -14.29
N ASP A 191 10.96 1.78 -13.73
CA ASP A 191 11.35 3.07 -14.33
C ASP A 191 12.01 2.92 -15.71
N ARG A 192 12.68 1.78 -15.95
CA ARG A 192 13.27 1.44 -17.26
C ARG A 192 12.27 0.82 -18.25
N GLY A 193 11.03 0.56 -17.84
CA GLY A 193 10.05 -0.16 -18.66
C GLY A 193 10.34 -1.65 -18.83
N ASP A 194 11.19 -2.22 -17.96
CA ASP A 194 11.51 -3.65 -17.94
C ASP A 194 10.40 -4.40 -17.17
N SER A 195 9.18 -4.39 -17.72
CA SER A 195 8.09 -5.23 -17.22
C SER A 195 8.51 -6.69 -17.46
N ARG A 196 8.35 -7.58 -16.47
CA ARG A 196 8.50 -9.03 -16.70
C ARG A 196 7.39 -9.49 -17.66
N ASP A 197 7.60 -9.31 -18.96
CA ASP A 197 6.89 -10.10 -19.94
C ASP A 197 7.30 -11.55 -19.74
N THR A 198 6.30 -12.38 -19.53
CA THR A 198 6.39 -13.81 -19.34
C THR A 198 7.13 -14.43 -20.52
N ALA A 199 8.38 -14.83 -20.30
CA ALA A 199 9.01 -15.86 -21.09
C ALA A 199 8.32 -17.19 -20.74
N ASP A 200 7.30 -17.54 -21.51
CA ASP A 200 6.85 -18.91 -21.73
C ASP A 200 6.58 -19.05 -23.23
N GLU A 201 7.59 -19.55 -23.94
CA GLU A 201 7.45 -20.32 -25.18
C GLU A 201 8.28 -21.60 -25.03
#